data_AF-A0A925QCX9-F1
#
_entry.id   AF-A0A925QCX9-F1
#
_cell.length_a   1.000
_cell.length_b   1.000
_cell.length_c   1.000
_cell.angle_alpha   90.00
_cell.angle_beta   90.00
_cell.angle_gamma   90.00
#
_symmetry.space_group_name_H-M   'P 1'
#
loop_
_entity.id
_entity.type
_entity.pdbx_description
1 polymer ?
#
loop_
_entity_poly.entity_id
_entity_poly.type
_entity_poly.pdbx_seq_one_letter_code
_entity_poly.pdbx_strand_id
1 'polypeptide(L)'
;MRAGEHEVTVGGIGGVVTVPEAQGRRHVHAAMQRAAEFICEKLRAEFGMLFCLPRLAPFYARQGWQLVEETVEFEQPTGKVVSPFRVMVLPCGERTWPEGPVEVGGLPW
;
A
#
# COMPACT_ATOMS: atom_id res chain seq x y z
N MET A 1 2.10 2.23 12.36
CA MET A 1 3.02 1.28 11.71
C MET A 1 4.43 1.75 11.97
N ARG A 2 5.40 0.84 12.02
CA ARG A 2 6.83 1.19 12.12
C ARG A 2 7.54 0.84 10.81
N ALA A 3 8.40 1.73 10.33
CA ALA A 3 9.30 1.52 9.19
C ALA A 3 10.72 1.95 9.63
N GLY A 4 11.58 0.96 9.87
CA GLY A 4 12.85 1.16 10.56
C GLY A 4 12.65 1.75 11.96
N GLU A 5 13.24 2.91 12.20
CA GLU A 5 13.13 3.65 13.47
C GLU A 5 11.98 4.68 13.48
N HIS A 6 11.17 4.76 12.41
CA HIS A 6 10.13 5.77 12.27
C HIS A 6 8.74 5.17 12.51
N GLU A 7 7.93 5.85 13.32
CA GLU A 7 6.49 5.63 13.33
C GLU A 7 5.86 6.38 12.15
N VAL A 8 5.09 5.66 11.33
CA VAL A 8 4.42 6.20 10.16
C VAL A 8 2.93 5.86 10.18
N THR A 9 2.14 6.79 9.66
CA THR A 9 0.71 6.62 9.42
C THR A 9 0.45 6.18 7.98
N VAL A 10 -0.34 5.11 7.81
CA VAL A 10 -0.67 4.59 6.48
C VAL A 10 -2.17 4.42 6.30
N GLY A 11 -2.66 4.75 5.11
CA GLY A 11 -3.99 4.40 4.65
C GLY A 11 -3.94 3.11 3.84
N GLY A 12 -4.60 2.06 4.33
CA GLY A 12 -4.65 0.78 3.67
C GLY A 12 -5.64 0.72 2.51
N ILE A 13 -5.21 0.15 1.38
CA ILE A 13 -6.09 -0.22 0.27
C ILE A 13 -6.10 -1.74 0.11
N GLY A 14 -7.29 -2.33 0.13
CA GLY A 14 -7.53 -3.76 -0.09
C GLY A 14 -8.68 -3.98 -1.08
N GLY A 15 -8.84 -5.22 -1.56
CA GLY A 15 -10.02 -5.63 -2.34
C GLY A 15 -10.20 -4.96 -3.71
N VAL A 16 -9.12 -4.44 -4.32
CA VAL A 16 -9.20 -3.74 -5.61
C VAL A 16 -9.58 -4.72 -6.73
N VAL A 17 -10.73 -4.49 -7.36
CA VAL A 17 -11.26 -5.34 -8.43
C VAL A 17 -11.87 -4.49 -9.55
N THR A 18 -11.77 -4.98 -10.78
CA THR A 18 -12.53 -4.45 -11.93
C THR A 18 -13.19 -5.61 -12.64
N VAL A 19 -14.52 -5.57 -12.74
CA VAL A 19 -15.31 -6.60 -13.41
C VAL A 19 -14.90 -6.73 -14.88
N PRO A 20 -14.89 -7.95 -15.48
CA PRO A 20 -14.35 -8.19 -16.82
C PRO A 20 -14.87 -7.24 -17.90
N GLU A 21 -16.17 -6.92 -17.86
CA GLU A 21 -16.88 -6.08 -18.84
C GLU A 21 -16.42 -4.60 -18.80
N ALA A 22 -15.80 -4.20 -17.70
CA ALA A 22 -15.31 -2.85 -17.44
C ALA A 22 -13.78 -2.72 -17.56
N GLN A 23 -13.05 -3.81 -17.86
CA GLN A 23 -11.60 -3.77 -18.02
C GLN A 23 -11.18 -2.97 -19.27
N GLY A 24 -9.93 -2.50 -19.29
CA GLY A 24 -9.39 -1.69 -20.40
C GLY A 24 -9.90 -0.24 -20.47
N ARG A 25 -10.84 0.16 -19.60
CA ARG A 25 -11.47 1.50 -19.59
C ARG A 25 -10.89 2.47 -18.55
N ARG A 26 -9.76 2.11 -17.94
CA ARG A 26 -9.07 2.89 -16.89
C ARG A 26 -9.87 3.17 -15.61
N HIS A 27 -11.00 2.50 -15.35
CA HIS A 27 -11.78 2.69 -14.11
C HIS A 27 -10.95 2.48 -12.84
N VAL A 28 -10.10 1.46 -12.81
CA VAL A 28 -9.20 1.21 -11.68
C VAL A 28 -8.25 2.39 -11.42
N HIS A 29 -7.79 3.11 -12.44
CA HIS A 29 -6.91 4.26 -12.24
C HIS A 29 -7.66 5.40 -11.54
N ALA A 30 -8.90 5.67 -11.97
CA ALA A 30 -9.75 6.67 -11.33
C ALA A 30 -10.09 6.27 -9.87
N ALA A 31 -10.37 4.99 -9.62
CA ALA A 31 -10.64 4.49 -8.28
C ALA A 31 -9.41 4.61 -7.36
N MET A 32 -8.23 4.20 -7.84
CA MET A 32 -6.98 4.30 -7.08
C MET A 32 -6.59 5.76 -6.81
N GLN A 33 -6.77 6.66 -7.78
CA GLN A 33 -6.55 8.09 -7.58
C GLN A 33 -7.47 8.64 -6.49
N ARG A 34 -8.78 8.32 -6.54
CA ARG A 34 -9.74 8.77 -5.54
C ARG A 34 -9.42 8.23 -4.14
N ALA A 35 -8.96 6.98 -4.06
CA ALA A 35 -8.52 6.36 -2.82
C ALA A 35 -7.28 7.07 -2.26
N ALA A 36 -6.29 7.36 -3.11
CA ALA A 36 -5.10 8.12 -2.73
C ALA A 36 -5.44 9.52 -2.22
N GLU A 37 -6.31 10.26 -2.92
CA GLU A 37 -6.81 11.56 -2.49
C GLU A 37 -7.48 11.46 -1.11
N PHE A 38 -8.33 10.46 -0.89
CA PHE A 38 -8.98 10.26 0.40
C PHE A 38 -7.97 9.98 1.52
N ILE A 39 -6.99 9.10 1.27
CA ILE A 39 -5.94 8.77 2.24
C ILE A 39 -5.13 10.02 2.61
N CYS A 40 -4.65 10.76 1.62
CA CYS A 40 -3.78 11.90 1.85
C CYS A 40 -4.53 13.12 2.42
N GLU A 41 -5.73 13.41 1.92
CA GLU A 41 -6.43 14.65 2.29
C GLU A 41 -7.40 14.49 3.46
N LYS A 42 -8.09 13.34 3.55
CA LYS A 42 -9.14 13.11 4.55
C LYS A 42 -8.62 12.35 5.75
N LEU A 43 -7.91 11.24 5.54
CA LEU A 43 -7.27 10.52 6.63
C LEU A 43 -6.01 11.22 7.13
N ARG A 44 -5.40 12.08 6.29
CA ARG A 44 -4.13 12.77 6.56
C ARG A 44 -3.01 11.80 6.93
N ALA A 45 -3.05 10.60 6.36
CA ALA A 45 -1.96 9.65 6.47
C ALA A 45 -0.75 10.15 5.68
N GLU A 46 0.43 9.65 6.03
CA GLU A 46 1.66 10.00 5.35
C GLU A 46 1.84 9.20 4.06
N PHE A 47 1.30 7.98 4.01
CA PHE A 47 1.39 7.09 2.86
C PHE A 47 0.09 6.32 2.61
N GLY A 48 -0.21 6.01 1.36
CA GLY A 48 -1.06 4.87 1.01
C GLY A 48 -0.25 3.58 1.06
N MET A 49 -0.87 2.45 1.41
CA MET A 49 -0.24 1.14 1.37
C MET A 49 -1.16 0.07 0.80
N LEU A 50 -0.60 -0.84 0.01
CA LEU A 50 -1.30 -2.04 -0.47
C LEU A 50 -0.37 -3.26 -0.51
N PHE A 51 -0.98 -4.44 -0.33
CA PHE A 51 -0.34 -5.72 -0.61
C PHE A 51 -0.56 -6.07 -2.09
N CYS A 52 0.53 -6.34 -2.80
CA CYS A 52 0.56 -6.46 -4.24
C CYS A 52 1.00 -7.87 -4.67
N LEU A 53 0.22 -8.47 -5.56
CA LEU A 53 0.67 -9.62 -6.33
C LEU A 53 1.84 -9.20 -7.24
N PRO A 54 2.95 -9.96 -7.33
CA PRO A 54 4.14 -9.52 -8.08
C PRO A 54 3.87 -9.07 -9.51
N ARG A 55 2.99 -9.77 -10.25
CA ARG A 55 2.61 -9.43 -11.63
C ARG A 55 1.92 -8.06 -11.79
N LEU A 56 1.35 -7.53 -10.71
CA LEU A 56 0.65 -6.23 -10.69
C LEU A 56 1.54 -5.07 -10.25
N ALA A 57 2.77 -5.33 -9.77
CA ALA A 57 3.66 -4.26 -9.32
C ALA A 57 3.93 -3.20 -10.43
N PRO A 58 4.21 -3.58 -11.70
CA PRO A 58 4.37 -2.59 -12.77
C PRO A 58 3.10 -1.77 -13.05
N PHE A 59 1.92 -2.32 -12.76
CA PHE A 59 0.65 -1.62 -12.93
C PHE A 59 0.49 -0.50 -11.89
N TYR A 60 0.81 -0.76 -10.63
CA TYR A 60 0.78 0.26 -9.58
C TYR A 60 1.94 1.26 -9.70
N ALA A 61 3.12 0.80 -10.13
CA ALA A 61 4.28 1.67 -10.35
C ALA A 61 4.00 2.81 -11.34
N ARG A 62 3.25 2.54 -12.41
CA ARG A 62 2.82 3.58 -13.37
C ARG A 62 1.89 4.63 -12.77
N GLN A 63 1.32 4.38 -11.59
CA GLN A 63 0.45 5.29 -10.85
C GLN A 63 1.19 5.96 -9.67
N GLY A 64 2.53 5.85 -9.62
CA GLY A 64 3.36 6.49 -8.59
C GLY A 64 3.57 5.65 -7.32
N TRP A 65 3.03 4.44 -7.27
CA TRP A 65 3.26 3.53 -6.14
C TRP A 65 4.69 2.97 -6.20
N GLN A 66 5.35 2.93 -5.06
CA GLN A 66 6.74 2.53 -4.90
C GLN A 66 6.81 1.19 -4.19
N LEU A 67 7.71 0.31 -4.63
CA LEU A 67 7.93 -0.97 -3.97
C LEU A 67 8.66 -0.73 -2.64
N VAL A 68 8.20 -1.38 -1.58
CA VAL A 68 8.98 -1.53 -0.34
C VAL A 68 9.88 -2.75 -0.54
N GLU A 69 11.19 -2.52 -0.56
CA GLU A 69 12.18 -3.58 -0.80
C GLU A 69 12.45 -4.40 0.46
N GLU A 70 12.18 -3.82 1.63
CA GLU A 70 12.35 -4.44 2.93
C GLU A 70 11.24 -5.44 3.27
N THR A 71 11.58 -6.34 4.19
CA THR A 71 10.61 -7.29 4.75
C THR A 71 9.52 -6.54 5.50
N VAL A 72 8.26 -6.87 5.18
CA VAL A 72 7.08 -6.38 5.88
C VAL A 72 6.47 -7.48 6.72
N GLU A 73 6.27 -7.21 8.00
CA GLU A 73 5.62 -8.10 8.94
C GLU A 73 4.28 -7.54 9.42
N PHE A 74 3.33 -8.44 9.65
CA PHE A 74 2.03 -8.10 10.24
C PHE A 74 1.60 -9.17 11.24
N GLU A 75 0.65 -8.81 12.10
CA GLU A 75 0.14 -9.71 13.10
C GLU A 75 -0.84 -10.72 12.48
N GLN A 76 -0.82 -11.94 12.97
CA GLN A 76 -1.85 -12.95 12.75
C GLN A 76 -2.28 -13.52 14.12
N PRO A 77 -3.46 -14.18 14.21
CA PRO A 77 -3.87 -14.85 15.44
C PRO A 77 -2.84 -15.85 15.99
N THR A 78 -1.95 -16.37 15.14
CA THR A 78 -0.89 -17.33 15.49
C THR A 78 0.47 -16.68 15.77
N GLY A 79 0.59 -15.35 15.70
CA GLY A 79 1.85 -14.61 15.85
C GLY A 79 2.18 -13.74 14.64
N LYS A 80 3.27 -12.97 14.72
CA LYS A 80 3.75 -12.14 13.60
C LYS A 80 4.19 -13.03 12.43
N VAL A 81 3.87 -12.63 11.22
CA VAL A 81 4.29 -13.30 9.98
C VAL A 81 4.86 -12.30 8.99
N VAL A 82 5.84 -12.75 8.22
CA VAL A 82 6.33 -12.02 7.05
C VAL A 82 5.28 -12.07 5.94
N SER A 83 5.03 -10.92 5.32
CA SER A 83 4.12 -10.80 4.19
C SER A 83 4.55 -11.72 3.03
N PRO A 84 3.68 -12.63 2.56
CA PRO A 84 3.96 -13.43 1.37
C PRO A 84 3.81 -12.60 0.08
N PHE A 85 3.26 -11.40 0.17
CA PHE A 85 3.06 -10.48 -0.95
C PHE A 85 4.09 -9.35 -0.92
N ARG A 86 4.37 -8.78 -2.10
CA ARG A 86 5.07 -7.50 -2.19
C ARG A 86 4.22 -6.42 -1.55
N VAL A 87 4.83 -5.41 -0.96
CA VAL A 87 4.12 -4.26 -0.42
C VAL A 87 4.51 -3.05 -1.23
N MET A 88 3.51 -2.23 -1.57
CA MET A 88 3.74 -0.97 -2.27
C MET A 88 3.15 0.18 -1.49
N VAL A 89 3.84 1.31 -1.51
CA VAL A 89 3.44 2.54 -0.83
C VAL A 89 3.26 3.69 -1.81
N LEU A 90 2.38 4.62 -1.47
CA LEU A 90 2.20 5.87 -2.22
C LEU A 90 2.46 7.05 -1.29
N PRO A 91 3.52 7.83 -1.50
CA PRO A 91 3.77 9.02 -0.68
C PRO A 91 2.67 10.08 -0.83
N CYS A 92 2.19 10.61 0.30
CA CYS A 92 1.37 11.80 0.28
C CYS A 92 2.27 13.04 0.22
N GLY A 93 2.26 13.76 -0.90
CA GLY A 93 3.17 14.90 -1.13
C GLY A 93 4.63 14.47 -1.38
N GLU A 94 5.59 15.31 -1.02
CA GLU A 94 7.03 15.08 -1.27
C GLU A 94 7.72 14.22 -0.18
N ARG A 95 7.01 13.19 0.32
CA ARG A 95 7.56 12.30 1.35
C ARG A 95 8.41 11.19 0.73
N THR A 96 9.40 10.73 1.48
CA THR A 96 10.21 9.55 1.15
C THR A 96 9.88 8.45 2.14
N TRP A 97 9.70 7.22 1.64
CA TRP A 97 9.50 6.06 2.51
C TRP A 97 10.75 5.83 3.37
N PRO A 98 10.63 5.61 4.70
CA PRO A 98 11.78 5.33 5.56
C PRO A 98 12.41 3.97 5.24
N GLU A 99 13.74 3.91 5.26
CA GLU A 99 14.47 2.63 5.11
C GLU A 99 14.35 1.77 6.37
N GLY A 100 14.35 0.45 6.17
CA GLY A 100 14.43 -0.55 7.23
C GLY A 100 13.19 -1.45 7.37
N PRO A 101 13.22 -2.43 8.30
CA PRO A 101 12.15 -3.40 8.48
C PRO A 101 10.80 -2.74 8.78
N VAL A 102 9.72 -3.28 8.22
CA VAL A 102 8.38 -2.72 8.38
C VAL A 102 7.52 -3.61 9.25
N GLU A 103 6.89 -3.03 10.26
CA GLU A 103 5.91 -3.69 11.12
C GLU A 103 4.57 -2.96 11.06
N VAL A 104 3.54 -3.63 10.53
CA VAL A 104 2.20 -3.04 10.39
C VAL A 104 1.57 -2.74 11.76
N GLY A 105 1.80 -3.61 12.75
CA GLY A 105 1.26 -3.47 14.11
C GLY A 105 -0.22 -3.85 14.24
N GLY A 106 -0.68 -4.79 13.41
CA GLY A 106 -2.05 -5.32 13.42
C GLY A 106 -2.28 -6.32 12.29
N LEU A 107 -3.52 -6.80 12.16
CA LEU A 107 -3.94 -7.69 11.08
C LEU A 107 -3.93 -6.95 9.72
N PRO A 108 -3.60 -7.62 8.61
CA PRO A 108 -3.71 -7.02 7.29
C PRO A 108 -5.19 -6.82 6.92
N TRP A 109 -5.48 -5.75 6.19
CA TRP A 109 -6.82 -5.39 5.69
C TRP A 109 -7.14 -5.99 4.32
#